data_AF-A0A0C2H4F8-F1
#
_entry.id   AF-A0A0C2H4F8-F1
#
_cell.length_a   1.000
_cell.length_b   1.000
_cell.length_c   1.000
_cell.angle_alpha   90.00
_cell.angle_beta   90.00
_cell.angle_gamma   90.00
#
_symmetry.space_group_name_H-M   'P 1'
#
loop_
_entity.id
_entity.type
_entity.pdbx_description
1 polymer ?
#
loop_
_entity_poly.entity_id
_entity_poly.type
_entity_poly.pdbx_seq_one_letter_code
_entity_poly.pdbx_strand_id
1 'polypeptide(L)'
;VILYILLVGYPPFWDEDQHRLYAQIKAGAYDYPSPEWDTVTPEAKSLIDSMLTVNPKKRITADQALKVPWICNRERVASVMHRQDTVDCLKKFNARRKLKVFS
;
A
#
# COMPACT_ATOMS: atom_id res chain seq x y z
N VAL A 1 -4.13 -0.51 3.27
CA VAL A 1 -4.41 0.01 1.90
C VAL A 1 -3.73 1.35 1.63
N ILE A 2 -3.96 2.38 2.44
CA ILE A 2 -3.38 3.73 2.21
C ILE A 2 -1.85 3.70 2.10
N LEU A 3 -1.18 2.99 3.03
CA LEU A 3 0.28 2.86 3.02
C LEU A 3 0.84 2.31 1.70
N TYR A 4 0.18 1.30 1.12
CA TYR A 4 0.57 0.72 -0.17
C TYR A 4 0.54 1.78 -1.28
N ILE A 5 -0.56 2.54 -1.37
CA ILE A 5 -0.72 3.63 -2.36
C ILE A 5 0.32 4.72 -2.15
N LEU A 6 0.68 5.06 -0.91
CA LEU A 6 1.69 6.07 -0.62
C LEU A 6 3.09 5.68 -1.10
N LEU A 7 3.40 4.38 -1.18
CA LEU A 7 4.72 3.91 -1.60
C LEU A 7 4.87 3.80 -3.12
N VAL A 8 3.82 3.37 -3.84
CA VAL A 8 3.91 3.07 -5.29
C VAL A 8 2.88 3.76 -6.16
N GLY A 9 1.89 4.45 -5.57
CA GLY A 9 0.95 5.31 -6.30
C GLY A 9 -0.27 4.59 -6.92
N TYR A 10 -0.46 3.29 -6.66
CA TYR A 10 -1.63 2.52 -7.10
C TYR A 10 -2.19 1.62 -5.98
N PRO A 11 -3.48 1.20 -6.05
CA PRO A 11 -4.10 0.40 -4.99
C PRO A 11 -3.66 -1.07 -5.05
N PRO A 12 -3.58 -1.76 -3.88
CA PRO A 12 -3.23 -3.18 -3.80
C PRO A 12 -4.32 -4.13 -4.32
N PHE A 13 -5.56 -3.65 -4.41
CA PHE A 13 -6.70 -4.40 -4.94
C PHE A 13 -7.36 -3.56 -6.02
N TRP A 14 -7.48 -4.10 -7.22
CA TRP A 14 -8.12 -3.43 -8.34
C TRP A 14 -8.65 -4.46 -9.34
N ASP A 15 -9.91 -4.26 -9.72
CA ASP A 15 -10.55 -4.98 -10.82
C ASP A 15 -11.66 -4.06 -11.36
N GLU A 16 -12.00 -4.21 -12.64
CA GLU A 16 -13.15 -3.51 -13.24
C GLU A 16 -14.46 -4.14 -12.78
N ASP A 17 -14.46 -5.45 -12.53
CA ASP A 17 -15.58 -6.20 -11.98
C ASP A 17 -15.57 -6.11 -10.44
N GLN A 18 -16.68 -5.60 -9.87
CA GLN A 18 -16.80 -5.43 -8.43
C GLN A 18 -16.77 -6.77 -7.66
N HIS A 19 -17.36 -7.84 -8.21
CA HIS A 19 -17.35 -9.16 -7.56
C HIS A 19 -15.93 -9.71 -7.46
N ARG A 20 -15.12 -9.55 -8.52
CA ARG A 20 -13.71 -9.93 -8.51
C ARG A 20 -12.89 -9.10 -7.54
N LEU A 21 -13.12 -7.78 -7.49
CA LEU A 21 -12.50 -6.89 -6.51
C LEU A 21 -12.80 -7.33 -5.07
N TYR A 22 -14.07 -7.61 -4.74
CA TYR A 22 -14.44 -8.10 -3.41
C TYR A 22 -13.85 -9.48 -3.11
N ALA A 23 -13.70 -10.35 -4.11
CA ALA A 23 -13.03 -11.64 -3.95
C ALA A 23 -11.54 -11.45 -3.59
N GLN A 24 -10.82 -10.56 -4.28
CA GLN A 24 -9.44 -10.23 -3.98
C GLN A 24 -9.28 -9.69 -2.55
N ILE A 25 -10.14 -8.76 -2.14
CA ILE A 25 -10.12 -8.16 -0.79
C ILE A 25 -10.36 -9.25 0.28
N LYS A 26 -11.36 -10.11 0.09
CA LYS A 26 -11.67 -11.20 1.04
C LYS A 26 -10.55 -12.24 1.12
N ALA A 27 -9.88 -12.53 0.01
CA ALA A 27 -8.74 -13.42 -0.03
C ALA A 27 -7.45 -12.77 0.53
N GLY A 28 -7.41 -11.43 0.64
CA GLY A 28 -6.17 -10.71 0.90
C GLY A 28 -5.15 -10.87 -0.23
N ALA A 29 -5.64 -11.04 -1.47
CA ALA A 29 -4.80 -11.27 -2.64
C ALA A 29 -4.27 -9.93 -3.18
N TYR A 30 -3.03 -9.59 -2.83
CA TYR A 30 -2.25 -8.48 -3.36
C TYR A 30 -0.79 -8.93 -3.52
N ASP A 31 -0.03 -8.24 -4.35
CA ASP A 31 1.37 -8.56 -4.65
C ASP A 31 2.26 -7.31 -4.58
N TYR A 32 3.55 -7.52 -4.81
CA TYR A 32 4.60 -6.49 -4.82
C TYR A 32 5.36 -6.54 -6.15
N PRO A 33 4.77 -6.08 -7.26
CA PRO A 33 5.35 -6.25 -8.58
C PRO A 33 6.62 -5.42 -8.77
N SER A 34 7.57 -5.98 -9.52
CA SER A 34 8.76 -5.27 -9.98
C SER A 34 8.41 -4.37 -11.18
N PRO A 35 9.13 -3.25 -11.38
CA PRO A 35 10.32 -2.80 -10.64
C PRO A 35 10.03 -1.90 -9.43
N GLU A 36 8.79 -1.41 -9.25
CA GLU A 36 8.48 -0.34 -8.29
C GLU A 36 8.72 -0.77 -6.83
N TRP A 37 8.49 -2.06 -6.54
CA TRP A 37 8.66 -2.65 -5.22
C TRP A 37 10.08 -3.15 -4.93
N ASP A 38 10.98 -3.17 -5.91
CA ASP A 38 12.36 -3.67 -5.73
C ASP A 38 13.17 -2.75 -4.81
N THR A 39 12.90 -1.45 -4.87
CA THR A 39 13.55 -0.44 -4.03
C THR A 39 12.76 -0.15 -2.75
N VAL A 40 11.64 -0.84 -2.49
CA VAL A 40 10.89 -0.72 -1.22
C VAL A 40 11.52 -1.66 -0.19
N THR A 41 11.79 -1.13 1.01
CA THR A 41 12.45 -1.91 2.06
C THR A 41 11.58 -3.08 2.54
N PRO A 42 12.18 -4.21 2.94
CA PRO A 42 11.44 -5.35 3.48
C PRO A 42 10.57 -4.98 4.68
N GLU A 43 11.00 -4.03 5.51
CA GLU A 43 10.26 -3.56 6.69
C GLU A 43 8.97 -2.84 6.32
N ALA A 44 8.96 -2.08 5.21
CA ALA A 44 7.76 -1.46 4.70
C ALA A 44 6.75 -2.51 4.21
N LYS A 45 7.22 -3.54 3.49
CA LYS A 45 6.40 -4.66 3.03
C LYS A 45 5.81 -5.44 4.22
N SER A 46 6.64 -5.74 5.22
CA SER A 46 6.21 -6.43 6.44
C SER A 46 5.13 -5.66 7.21
N LEU A 47 5.24 -4.33 7.29
CA LEU A 47 4.21 -3.49 7.90
C LEU A 47 2.89 -3.55 7.11
N ILE A 48 2.96 -3.51 5.78
CA ILE A 48 1.79 -3.65 4.91
C ILE A 48 1.11 -5.01 5.12
N ASP A 49 1.89 -6.09 5.18
CA ASP A 49 1.35 -7.44 5.42
C ASP A 49 0.63 -7.55 6.76
N SER A 50 1.20 -6.94 7.79
CA SER A 50 0.60 -6.87 9.12
C SER A 50 -0.71 -6.05 9.13
N MET A 51 -0.81 -5.01 8.30
CA MET A 51 -2.02 -4.19 8.15
C MET A 51 -3.09 -4.83 7.25
N LEU A 52 -2.68 -5.54 6.20
CA LEU A 52 -3.55 -6.19 5.21
C LEU A 52 -3.90 -7.65 5.58
N THR A 53 -3.64 -8.04 6.82
CA THR A 53 -4.01 -9.36 7.33
C THR A 53 -5.53 -9.57 7.31
N VAL A 54 -5.99 -10.64 6.64
CA VAL A 54 -7.42 -10.97 6.45
C VAL A 54 -8.13 -11.17 7.79
N ASN A 55 -7.53 -11.94 8.70
CA ASN A 55 -8.12 -12.18 10.02
C ASN A 55 -7.96 -10.92 10.90
N PRO A 56 -9.06 -10.23 11.28
CA PRO A 56 -8.97 -9.00 12.05
C PRO A 56 -8.39 -9.20 13.46
N LYS A 57 -8.50 -10.42 14.04
CA LYS A 57 -7.90 -10.74 15.34
C LYS A 57 -6.37 -10.88 15.29
N LYS A 58 -5.82 -11.12 14.09
CA LYS A 58 -4.36 -11.21 13.84
C LYS A 58 -3.79 -9.93 13.24
N ARG A 59 -4.66 -9.01 12.79
CA ARG A 59 -4.27 -7.75 12.18
C ARG A 59 -3.64 -6.84 13.23
N ILE A 60 -2.55 -6.18 12.85
CA ILE A 60 -1.85 -5.23 13.73
C ILE A 60 -2.78 -4.09 14.16
N THR A 61 -2.68 -3.69 15.43
CA THR A 61 -3.38 -2.50 15.94
C THR A 61 -2.62 -1.22 15.59
N ALA A 62 -3.28 -0.07 15.69
CA ALA A 62 -2.62 1.23 15.48
C ALA A 62 -1.43 1.43 16.44
N ASP A 63 -1.61 1.11 17.73
CA ASP A 63 -0.55 1.24 18.74
C ASP A 63 0.65 0.34 18.48
N GLN A 64 0.41 -0.86 17.96
CA GLN A 64 1.47 -1.78 17.56
C GLN A 64 2.18 -1.29 16.30
N ALA A 65 1.43 -0.80 15.31
CA ALA A 65 1.98 -0.27 14.06
C ALA A 65 2.91 0.92 14.33
N LEU A 66 2.51 1.82 15.22
CA LEU A 66 3.34 2.97 15.61
C LEU A 66 4.70 2.57 16.19
N LYS A 67 4.82 1.38 16.78
CA LYS A 67 6.06 0.87 17.39
C LYS A 67 6.97 0.13 16.41
N VAL A 68 6.51 -0.14 15.19
CA VAL A 68 7.31 -0.86 14.18
C VAL A 68 8.52 0.00 13.79
N PRO A 69 9.73 -0.58 13.67
CA PRO A 69 10.95 0.17 13.39
C PRO A 69 10.89 1.06 12.14
N TRP A 70 10.13 0.66 11.11
CA TRP A 70 9.93 1.47 9.92
C TRP A 70 9.24 2.82 10.21
N ILE A 71 8.39 2.87 11.24
CA ILE A 71 7.72 4.10 11.70
C ILE A 71 8.58 4.82 12.75
N CYS A 72 9.02 4.12 13.81
CA CYS A 72 9.76 4.74 14.92
C CYS A 72 11.17 5.22 14.55
N ASN A 73 11.86 4.48 13.68
CA ASN A 73 13.27 4.71 13.34
C ASN A 73 13.40 5.04 11.85
N ARG A 74 12.51 5.89 11.35
CA ARG A 74 12.41 6.25 9.93
C ARG A 74 13.75 6.69 9.33
N GLU A 75 14.56 7.44 10.08
CA GLU A 75 15.86 7.96 9.62
C GLU A 75 16.90 6.86 9.34
N ARG A 76 16.74 5.67 9.91
CA ARG A 76 17.66 4.52 9.74
C ARG A 76 17.10 3.41 8.85
N VAL A 77 15.78 3.27 8.79
CA VAL A 77 15.11 2.08 8.21
C VAL A 77 14.30 2.40 6.95
N ALA A 78 13.83 3.64 6.78
CA ALA A 78 13.14 4.03 5.56
C ALA A 78 14.15 4.47 4.49
N SER A 79 13.91 4.09 3.23
CA SER A 79 14.73 4.56 2.12
C SER A 79 14.62 6.09 1.96
N VAL A 80 15.78 6.74 1.81
CA VAL A 80 15.91 8.18 1.53
C VAL A 80 15.88 8.52 0.03
N MET A 81 15.71 7.51 -0.83
CA MET A 81 15.64 7.74 -2.27
C MET A 81 14.36 8.48 -2.64
N HIS A 82 14.50 9.58 -3.39
CA HIS A 82 13.36 10.24 -4.01
C HIS A 82 12.77 9.34 -5.11
N ARG A 83 11.46 9.07 -5.02
CA ARG A 83 10.73 8.22 -5.97
C ARG A 83 9.84 9.06 -6.87
N GLN A 84 10.40 9.55 -7.97
CA GLN A 84 9.69 10.40 -8.92
C GLN A 84 8.48 9.67 -9.56
N ASP A 85 8.63 8.39 -9.89
CA ASP A 85 7.56 7.58 -10.47
C ASP A 85 6.35 7.42 -9.54
N THR A 86 6.59 7.23 -8.23
CA THR A 86 5.53 7.19 -7.21
C THR A 86 4.73 8.50 -7.21
N VAL A 87 5.41 9.64 -7.30
CA VAL A 87 4.77 10.97 -7.32
C VAL A 87 3.86 11.10 -8.56
N ASP A 88 4.34 10.66 -9.72
CA ASP A 88 3.58 10.79 -10.97
C ASP A 88 2.40 9.80 -11.05
N CYS A 89 2.56 8.59 -10.52
CA CYS A 89 1.45 7.65 -10.32
C CYS A 89 0.40 8.22 -9.35
N LEU A 90 0.82 8.83 -8.24
CA LEU A 90 -0.10 9.44 -7.27
C LEU A 90 -0.91 10.59 -7.89
N LYS A 91 -0.29 11.41 -8.75
CA LYS A 91 -1.01 12.46 -9.53
C LYS A 91 -2.09 11.83 -10.42
N LYS A 92 -1.75 10.78 -11.17
CA LYS A 92 -2.70 10.06 -12.04
C LYS A 92 -3.84 9.42 -11.24
N PHE A 93 -3.54 8.81 -10.10
CA PHE A 93 -4.52 8.22 -9.19
C PHE A 93 -5.51 9.27 -8.66
N ASN A 94 -5.00 10.42 -8.20
CA ASN A 94 -5.84 11.53 -7.73
C ASN A 94 -6.72 12.11 -8.83
N ALA A 95 -6.20 12.27 -10.05
CA ALA A 95 -6.96 12.74 -11.21
C ALA A 95 -8.10 11.76 -11.57
N ARG A 96 -7.82 10.46 -11.64
CA ARG A 96 -8.82 9.42 -11.91
C ARG A 96 -9.93 9.38 -10.86
N ARG A 97 -9.59 9.54 -9.58
CA ARG A 97 -10.60 9.62 -8.51
C ARG A 97 -11.50 10.83 -8.62
N LYS A 98 -10.96 12.00 -8.97
CA LYS A 98 -11.78 13.21 -9.16
C LYS A 98 -12.77 13.04 -10.32
N LEU A 99 -12.34 12.44 -11.43
CA LEU A 99 -13.21 12.23 -12.60
C LEU A 99 -14.33 11.21 -12.35
N LYS A 100 -14.07 10.13 -11.60
CA LYS A 100 -15.08 9.12 -11.25
C LYS A 100 -16.18 9.62 -10.30
N VAL A 101 -16.01 10.78 -9.66
CA VAL A 101 -17.05 11.39 -8.82
C VAL A 101 -18.10 12.15 -9.67
N PHE A 102 -17.80 12.41 -10.94
CA PHE A 102 -18.67 13.14 -11.87
C PHE A 102 -19.34 12.26 -12.94
N SER A 103 -19.24 10.93 -12.81
CA SER A 103 -19.91 9.93 -13.66
C SER A 103 -20.79 9.05 -12.80
#